data_AF-A0A2A4V0X6-F1
#
_entry.id   AF-A0A2A4V0X6-F1
#
_cell.length_a   1.000
_cell.length_b   1.000
_cell.length_c   1.000
_cell.angle_alpha   90.00
_cell.angle_beta   90.00
_cell.angle_gamma   90.00
#
_symmetry.space_group_name_H-M   'P 1'
#
loop_
_entity.id
_entity.type
_entity.pdbx_description
1 polymer ?
#
loop_
_entity_poly.entity_id
_entity_poly.type
_entity_poly.pdbx_seq_one_letter_code
_entity_poly.pdbx_strand_id
1 'polypeptide(L)'
;MELLKIALDPLVIGSLSLMSFLVVWAAVERLIFLNKVDLHQYTHIKALNIDLTKNLTLISTIAANAPYVGLAGTVGGILLTFHEIGANSGQVSVENIMVGLALALKATALGLVVAIPAVLFYNGLLRKVEVVQARWEVINDSIGE
;
A
#
# COMPACT_ATOMS: atom_id res chain seq x y z
N MET A 1 -9.86 3.98 -27.14
CA MET A 1 -8.45 3.56 -27.01
C MET A 1 -7.52 4.74 -26.71
N GLU A 2 -7.69 5.91 -27.34
CA GLU A 2 -6.90 7.11 -27.00
C GLU A 2 -7.04 7.56 -25.54
N LEU A 3 -8.26 7.53 -24.97
CA LEU A 3 -8.48 7.81 -23.55
C LEU A 3 -7.68 6.89 -22.63
N LEU A 4 -7.60 5.59 -22.95
CA LEU A 4 -6.84 4.62 -22.17
C LEU A 4 -5.34 4.94 -22.24
N LYS A 5 -4.83 5.29 -23.43
CA LYS A 5 -3.42 5.66 -23.64
C LYS A 5 -3.02 6.89 -22.83
N ILE A 6 -3.88 7.90 -22.78
CA ILE A 6 -3.61 9.15 -22.06
C ILE A 6 -3.76 8.96 -20.55
N ALA A 7 -4.74 8.16 -20.10
CA ALA A 7 -5.10 8.04 -18.69
C ALA A 7 -4.28 6.99 -17.92
N LEU A 8 -3.81 5.92 -18.56
CA LEU A 8 -3.24 4.76 -17.87
C LEU A 8 -2.04 5.12 -16.98
N ASP A 9 -1.02 5.75 -17.55
CA ASP A 9 0.22 6.08 -16.82
C ASP A 9 -0.03 7.07 -15.67
N PRO A 10 -0.71 8.22 -15.87
CA PRO A 10 -1.05 9.13 -14.77
C PRO A 10 -1.92 8.49 -13.70
N LEU A 11 -2.84 7.60 -14.06
CA LEU A 11 -3.74 6.94 -13.11
C LEU A 11 -2.96 5.96 -12.22
N VAL A 12 -2.10 5.13 -12.82
CA VAL A 12 -1.28 4.16 -12.06
C VAL A 12 -0.29 4.91 -11.16
N ILE A 13 0.42 5.90 -11.70
CA ILE A 13 1.39 6.67 -10.90
C ILE A 13 0.67 7.48 -9.82
N GLY A 14 -0.46 8.12 -10.15
CA GLY A 14 -1.24 8.92 -9.20
C GLY A 14 -1.81 8.08 -8.06
N SER A 15 -2.38 6.90 -8.37
CA SER A 15 -2.89 5.98 -7.35
C SER A 15 -1.78 5.43 -6.45
N LEU A 16 -0.65 5.02 -7.02
CA LEU A 16 0.51 4.56 -6.23
C LEU A 16 1.12 5.67 -5.36
N SER A 17 1.18 6.90 -5.88
CA SER A 17 1.67 8.06 -5.12
C SER A 17 0.75 8.39 -3.94
N LEU A 18 -0.57 8.37 -4.17
CA LEU A 18 -1.56 8.56 -3.10
C LEU A 18 -1.46 7.45 -2.05
N MET A 19 -1.36 6.19 -2.48
CA MET A 19 -1.17 5.03 -1.59
C MET A 19 0.09 5.18 -0.73
N SER A 20 1.22 5.56 -1.35
CA SER A 20 2.48 5.77 -0.64
C SER A 20 2.35 6.88 0.42
N PHE A 21 1.74 8.01 0.05
CA PHE A 21 1.51 9.11 0.98
C PHE A 21 0.64 8.69 2.17
N LEU A 22 -0.47 7.98 1.91
CA LEU A 22 -1.38 7.51 2.96
C LEU A 22 -0.72 6.50 3.90
N VAL A 23 0.13 5.60 3.39
CA VAL A 23 0.91 4.66 4.21
C VAL A 23 1.86 5.41 5.13
N VAL A 24 2.62 6.37 4.61
CA VAL A 24 3.58 7.14 5.42
C VAL A 24 2.85 7.93 6.50
N TRP A 25 1.77 8.63 6.12
CA TRP A 25 0.96 9.39 7.07
C TRP A 25 0.38 8.51 8.18
N ALA A 26 -0.29 7.41 7.82
CA ALA A 26 -0.87 6.48 8.79
C ALA A 26 0.20 5.82 9.66
N ALA A 27 1.35 5.44 9.08
CA ALA A 27 2.45 4.84 9.84
C ALA A 27 3.03 5.82 10.87
N VAL A 28 3.24 7.09 10.50
CA VAL A 28 3.75 8.13 11.40
C VAL A 28 2.76 8.41 12.52
N GLU A 29 1.47 8.62 12.20
CA GLU A 29 0.41 8.79 13.20
C GLU A 29 0.43 7.63 14.21
N ARG A 30 0.58 6.40 13.71
CA ARG A 30 0.61 5.22 14.57
C ARG A 30 1.84 5.05 15.41
N LEU A 31 3.02 5.34 14.88
CA LEU A 31 4.24 5.32 15.67
C LEU A 31 4.16 6.31 16.83
N ILE A 32 3.61 7.51 16.60
CA ILE A 32 3.45 8.52 17.65
C ILE A 32 2.41 8.07 18.68
N PHE A 33 1.26 7.56 18.25
CA PHE A 33 0.22 7.08 19.15
C PHE A 33 0.71 5.94 20.05
N LEU A 34 1.33 4.91 19.47
CA LEU A 34 1.82 3.74 20.21
C LEU A 34 2.92 4.07 21.22
N ASN A 35 3.69 5.13 20.98
CA ASN A 35 4.72 5.58 21.92
C ASN A 35 4.17 6.48 23.04
N LYS A 36 2.97 7.05 22.88
CA LYS A 36 2.37 8.00 23.83
C LYS A 36 1.14 7.47 24.56
N VAL A 37 0.66 6.27 24.21
CA VAL A 37 -0.53 5.68 24.81
C VAL A 37 -0.32 5.42 26.30
N ASP A 38 -1.26 5.92 27.11
CA ASP A 38 -1.30 5.67 28.55
C ASP A 38 -2.28 4.53 28.83
N LEU A 39 -1.76 3.43 29.37
CA LEU A 39 -2.51 2.21 29.60
C LEU A 39 -3.50 2.32 30.76
N HIS A 40 -3.28 3.24 31.71
CA HIS A 40 -4.11 3.38 32.90
C HIS A 40 -5.49 3.98 32.61
N GLN A 41 -5.66 4.62 31.46
CA GLN A 41 -6.93 5.27 31.08
C GLN A 41 -7.97 4.29 30.53
N TYR A 42 -7.55 3.06 30.21
CA TYR A 42 -8.42 2.06 29.59
C TYR A 42 -8.91 1.05 30.63
N THR A 43 -10.23 1.03 30.87
CA THR A 43 -10.90 0.06 31.75
C THR A 43 -11.26 -1.25 31.03
N HIS A 44 -11.38 -1.23 29.71
CA HIS A 44 -11.73 -2.40 28.90
C HIS A 44 -10.73 -2.63 27.77
N ILE A 45 -10.21 -3.86 27.66
CA ILE A 45 -9.31 -4.29 26.58
C ILE A 45 -9.88 -4.02 25.18
N LYS A 46 -11.21 -4.10 25.01
CA LYS A 46 -11.88 -3.83 23.73
C LYS A 46 -11.72 -2.38 23.29
N ALA A 47 -11.81 -1.43 24.22
CA ALA A 47 -11.61 -0.01 23.93
C ALA A 47 -10.15 0.26 23.53
N LEU A 48 -9.20 -0.34 24.26
CA LEU A 48 -7.78 -0.26 23.92
C LEU A 48 -7.49 -0.85 22.53
N ASN A 49 -8.07 -2.01 22.19
CA ASN A 49 -7.87 -2.64 20.89
C ASN A 49 -8.40 -1.77 19.74
N ILE A 50 -9.58 -1.17 19.87
CA ILE A 50 -10.15 -0.26 18.86
C ILE A 50 -9.18 0.91 18.58
N ASP A 51 -8.64 1.51 19.63
CA ASP A 51 -7.73 2.64 19.50
C ASP A 51 -6.34 2.25 18.97
N LEU A 52 -5.86 1.05 19.32
CA LEU A 52 -4.59 0.50 18.82
C LEU A 52 -4.69 0.00 17.37
N THR A 53 -5.87 -0.39 16.88
CA THR A 53 -6.08 -0.93 15.52
C THR A 53 -6.58 0.09 14.49
N LYS A 54 -7.00 1.30 14.92
CA LYS A 54 -6.97 2.57 14.15
C LYS A 54 -6.05 2.50 12.90
N ASN A 55 -6.48 2.81 11.68
CA ASN A 55 -5.60 2.98 10.49
C ASN A 55 -4.68 1.80 10.08
N LEU A 56 -4.54 0.71 10.85
CA LEU A 56 -3.77 -0.47 10.48
C LEU A 56 -4.41 -1.19 9.30
N THR A 57 -5.75 -1.20 9.24
CA THR A 57 -6.52 -1.72 8.09
C THR A 57 -6.20 -0.97 6.79
N LEU A 58 -5.94 0.34 6.87
CA LEU A 58 -5.57 1.13 5.69
C LEU A 58 -4.19 0.70 5.19
N ILE A 59 -3.21 0.56 6.10
CA ILE A 59 -1.85 0.14 5.74
C ILE A 59 -1.87 -1.28 5.17
N SER A 60 -2.60 -2.23 5.78
CA SER A 60 -2.71 -3.61 5.28
C SER A 60 -3.40 -3.67 3.91
N THR A 61 -4.44 -2.88 3.71
CA THR A 61 -5.15 -2.83 2.42
C THR A 61 -4.23 -2.30 1.33
N ILE A 62 -3.47 -1.23 1.59
CA ILE A 62 -2.52 -0.70 0.61
C ILE A 62 -1.39 -1.68 0.35
N ALA A 63 -0.84 -2.30 1.40
CA ALA A 63 0.20 -3.32 1.29
C ALA A 63 -0.21 -4.49 0.38
N ALA A 64 -1.46 -4.94 0.49
CA ALA A 64 -2.00 -6.01 -0.35
C ALA A 64 -2.34 -5.56 -1.78
N ASN A 65 -2.81 -4.33 -1.97
CA ASN A 65 -3.35 -3.87 -3.26
C ASN A 65 -2.38 -3.11 -4.16
N ALA A 66 -1.34 -2.47 -3.61
CA ALA A 66 -0.34 -1.74 -4.40
C ALA A 66 0.33 -2.58 -5.51
N PRO A 67 0.67 -3.87 -5.31
CA PRO A 67 1.19 -4.72 -6.37
C PRO A 67 0.18 -4.92 -7.51
N TYR A 68 -1.10 -5.06 -7.18
CA TYR A 68 -2.16 -5.27 -8.17
C TYR A 68 -2.42 -4.02 -9.02
N VAL A 69 -2.26 -2.83 -8.44
CA VAL A 69 -2.30 -1.57 -9.20
C VAL A 69 -1.15 -1.51 -10.22
N GLY A 70 0.07 -1.88 -9.83
CA GLY A 70 1.22 -1.95 -10.74
C GLY A 70 1.05 -3.01 -11.84
N LEU A 71 0.51 -4.18 -11.50
CA LEU A 71 0.17 -5.24 -12.45
C LEU A 71 -0.87 -4.76 -13.46
N ALA A 72 -1.94 -4.11 -13.01
CA ALA A 72 -2.96 -3.53 -13.89
C ALA A 72 -2.36 -2.51 -14.86
N GLY A 73 -1.42 -1.68 -14.41
CA GLY A 73 -0.67 -0.77 -15.28
C GLY A 73 0.15 -1.49 -16.34
N THR A 74 0.80 -2.60 -15.97
CA THR A 74 1.59 -3.40 -16.92
C THR A 74 0.70 -4.06 -17.97
N VAL A 75 -0.40 -4.68 -17.55
CA VAL A 75 -1.39 -5.29 -18.47
C VAL A 75 -1.95 -4.23 -19.41
N GLY A 76 -2.32 -3.06 -18.90
CA GLY A 76 -2.78 -1.93 -19.71
C GLY A 76 -1.73 -1.47 -20.73
N GLY A 77 -0.46 -1.33 -20.34
CA GLY A 77 0.62 -0.87 -21.22
C GLY A 77 0.93 -1.87 -22.34
N ILE A 78 0.90 -3.17 -22.02
CA ILE A 78 1.04 -4.24 -23.01
C ILE A 78 -0.14 -4.22 -24.00
N LEU A 79 -1.37 -4.06 -23.51
CA LEU A 79 -2.57 -3.96 -24.35
C LEU A 79 -2.50 -2.76 -25.31
N LEU A 80 -2.02 -1.60 -24.83
CA LEU A 80 -1.81 -0.41 -25.66
C LEU A 80 -0.74 -0.66 -26.74
N THR A 81 0.37 -1.29 -26.37
CA THR A 81 1.44 -1.62 -27.31
C THR A 81 0.94 -2.54 -28.44
N PHE A 82 0.21 -3.61 -28.10
CA PHE A 82 -0.37 -4.49 -29.11
C PHE A 82 -1.43 -3.82 -29.98
N HIS A 83 -2.23 -2.91 -29.40
CA HIS A 83 -3.20 -2.14 -30.16
C HIS A 83 -2.53 -1.23 -31.20
N GLU A 84 -1.42 -0.58 -30.85
CA GLU A 84 -0.64 0.24 -31.79
C GLU A 84 -0.05 -0.55 -32.95
N ILE A 85 0.41 -1.78 -32.69
CA ILE A 85 0.90 -2.68 -33.74
C ILE A 85 -0.23 -2.99 -34.73
N GLY A 86 -1.42 -3.33 -34.23
CA GLY A 86 -2.59 -3.63 -35.07
C GLY A 86 -3.08 -2.41 -35.85
N ALA A 87 -3.14 -1.24 -35.21
CA ALA A 87 -3.61 0.00 -35.83
C ALA A 87 -2.69 0.48 -36.97
N ASN A 88 -1.38 0.26 -36.85
CA ASN A 88 -0.40 0.64 -37.87
C ASN A 88 -0.11 -0.49 -38.88
N SER A 89 -1.01 -1.48 -39.01
CA SER A 89 -0.84 -2.62 -39.93
C SER A 89 0.52 -3.34 -39.80
N GLY A 90 1.08 -3.38 -38.60
CA GLY A 90 2.38 -3.99 -38.33
C GLY A 90 3.61 -3.16 -38.72
N GLN A 91 3.46 -1.90 -39.17
CA GLN A 91 4.59 -1.01 -39.52
C GLN A 91 5.28 -0.37 -38.31
N VAL A 92 5.05 -0.85 -37.08
CA VAL A 92 5.70 -0.33 -35.88
C VAL A 92 7.11 -0.90 -35.75
N SER A 93 8.10 -0.05 -35.47
CA SER A 93 9.49 -0.49 -35.25
C SER A 93 9.58 -1.36 -33.99
N VAL A 94 10.44 -2.40 -34.04
CA VAL A 94 10.71 -3.28 -32.89
C VAL A 94 11.19 -2.47 -31.68
N GLU A 95 11.97 -1.42 -31.92
CA GLU A 95 12.43 -0.49 -30.88
C GLU A 95 11.28 0.16 -30.12
N ASN A 96 10.26 0.66 -30.81
CA ASN A 96 9.09 1.28 -30.18
C ASN A 96 8.30 0.27 -29.33
N ILE A 97 8.18 -0.97 -29.81
CA ILE A 97 7.54 -2.06 -29.06
C ILE A 97 8.31 -2.32 -27.76
N MET A 98 9.64 -2.43 -27.85
CA MET A 98 10.48 -2.65 -26.67
C MET A 98 10.36 -1.52 -25.65
N VAL A 99 10.30 -0.26 -26.09
CA VAL A 99 10.10 0.89 -25.22
C VAL A 99 8.73 0.83 -24.53
N GLY A 100 7.65 0.52 -25.26
CA GLY A 100 6.30 0.37 -24.70
C GLY A 100 6.22 -0.71 -23.62
N LEU A 101 6.84 -1.87 -23.86
CA LEU A 101 6.91 -2.96 -22.89
C LEU A 101 7.76 -2.60 -21.66
N ALA A 102 8.87 -1.87 -21.84
CA ALA A 102 9.70 -1.41 -20.72
C ALA A 102 8.94 -0.43 -19.81
N LEU A 103 8.16 0.49 -20.39
CA LEU A 103 7.30 1.40 -19.62
C LEU A 103 6.21 0.66 -18.85
N ALA A 104 5.62 -0.38 -19.46
CA ALA A 104 4.66 -1.24 -18.78
C ALA A 104 5.31 -1.92 -17.54
N LEU A 105 6.52 -2.48 -17.68
CA LEU A 105 7.23 -3.14 -16.57
C LEU A 105 7.58 -2.18 -15.42
N LYS A 106 7.86 -0.90 -15.73
CA LYS A 106 8.09 0.14 -14.72
C LYS A 106 6.90 0.28 -13.76
N ALA A 107 5.66 0.13 -14.25
CA ALA A 107 4.46 0.24 -13.41
C ALA A 107 4.43 -0.83 -12.30
N THR A 108 4.78 -2.07 -12.61
CA THR A 108 4.89 -3.15 -11.61
C THR A 108 5.99 -2.86 -10.61
N ALA A 109 7.16 -2.42 -11.07
CA ALA A 109 8.27 -2.07 -10.18
C ALA A 109 7.87 -0.99 -9.16
N LEU A 110 7.15 0.05 -9.61
CA LEU A 110 6.61 1.09 -8.71
C LEU A 110 5.60 0.53 -7.70
N GLY A 111 4.71 -0.38 -8.13
CA GLY A 111 3.76 -1.04 -7.24
C GLY A 111 4.45 -1.81 -6.10
N LEU A 112 5.54 -2.51 -6.42
CA LEU A 112 6.36 -3.22 -5.42
C LEU A 112 7.11 -2.26 -4.48
N VAL A 113 7.63 -1.15 -5.01
CA VAL A 113 8.30 -0.12 -4.20
C VAL A 113 7.35 0.49 -3.16
N VAL A 114 6.05 0.57 -3.44
CA VAL A 114 5.04 1.03 -2.48
C VAL A 114 4.62 -0.10 -1.52
N ALA A 115 4.44 -1.32 -2.04
CA ALA A 115 3.93 -2.45 -1.27
C ALA A 115 4.91 -2.94 -0.19
N ILE A 116 6.20 -3.08 -0.53
CA ILE A 116 7.21 -3.66 0.37
C ILE A 116 7.32 -2.84 1.67
N PRO A 117 7.53 -1.50 1.63
CA PRO A 117 7.52 -0.70 2.85
C PRO A 117 6.20 -0.76 3.62
N ALA A 118 5.06 -0.79 2.92
CA ALA A 118 3.76 -0.88 3.57
C ALA A 118 3.59 -2.18 4.37
N VAL A 119 4.03 -3.32 3.83
CA VAL A 119 4.04 -4.61 4.55
C VAL A 119 4.95 -4.53 5.79
N LEU A 120 6.14 -3.95 5.65
CA LEU A 120 7.09 -3.82 6.76
C LEU A 120 6.50 -2.95 7.89
N PHE A 121 5.91 -1.80 7.56
CA PHE A 121 5.26 -0.94 8.55
C PHE A 121 4.06 -1.63 9.20
N TYR A 122 3.21 -2.28 8.42
CA TYR A 122 2.05 -3.00 8.96
C TYR A 122 2.46 -4.07 9.97
N ASN A 123 3.41 -4.94 9.61
CA ASN A 123 3.87 -6.02 10.49
C ASN A 123 4.54 -5.47 11.76
N GLY A 124 5.37 -4.43 11.62
CA GLY A 124 6.05 -3.79 12.76
C GLY A 124 5.07 -3.11 13.72
N LEU A 125 4.06 -2.41 13.18
CA LEU A 125 3.02 -1.76 13.98
C LEU A 125 2.09 -2.78 14.65
N LEU A 126 1.70 -3.83 13.94
CA LEU A 126 0.89 -4.91 14.48
C LEU A 126 1.59 -5.57 15.68
N ARG A 127 2.89 -5.87 15.53
CA ARG A 127 3.68 -6.41 16.64
C ARG A 127 3.74 -5.48 17.85
N LYS A 128 3.85 -4.16 17.61
CA LYS A 128 3.81 -3.17 18.70
C LYS A 128 2.45 -3.15 19.40
N VAL A 129 1.34 -3.26 18.66
CA VAL A 129 -0.01 -3.35 19.23
C VAL A 129 -0.14 -4.55 20.16
N GLU A 130 0.28 -5.74 19.72
CA GLU A 130 0.25 -6.95 20.55
C GLU A 130 1.05 -6.77 21.86
N VAL A 131 2.24 -6.17 21.78
CA VAL A 131 3.08 -5.93 22.97
C VAL A 131 2.41 -4.93 23.93
N VAL A 132 1.75 -3.89 23.42
CA VAL A 132 1.03 -2.91 24.24
C VAL A 132 -0.19 -3.55 24.92
N GLN A 133 -0.91 -4.42 24.21
CA GLN A 133 -2.04 -5.18 24.77
C GLN A 133 -1.59 -6.11 25.89
N ALA A 134 -0.54 -6.90 25.67
CA ALA A 134 0.01 -7.78 26.68
C ALA A 134 0.50 -7.02 27.92
N ARG A 135 1.07 -5.82 27.76
CA ARG A 135 1.46 -4.96 28.89
C ARG A 135 0.25 -4.48 29.70
N TRP A 136 -0.85 -4.13 29.03
CA TRP A 136 -2.08 -3.73 29.70
C TRP A 136 -2.67 -4.89 30.52
N GLU A 137 -2.67 -6.11 29.97
CA GLU A 137 -3.13 -7.32 30.67
C GLU A 137 -2.33 -7.57 31.95
N VAL A 138 -0.99 -7.51 31.89
CA VAL A 138 -0.12 -7.69 33.07
C VAL A 138 -0.42 -6.64 34.15
N ILE A 139 -0.62 -5.37 33.76
CA ILE A 139 -0.93 -4.29 34.73
C ILE A 139 -2.29 -4.54 35.37
N ASN A 140 -3.30 -4.89 34.58
CA ASN A 140 -4.66 -5.02 35.09
C ASN A 140 -4.87 -6.30 35.92
N ASP A 141 -4.19 -7.41 35.57
CA ASP A 141 -4.19 -8.63 36.37
C ASP A 141 -3.47 -8.43 37.72
N SER A 142 -2.40 -7.63 37.75
CA SER A 142 -1.68 -7.30 39.00
C SER A 142 -2.46 -6.43 39.99
N ILE A 143 -3.56 -5.80 39.55
CA ILE A 143 -4.46 -4.99 40.40
C ILE A 143 -5.59 -5.86 40.99
N GLY A 144 -5.81 -7.06 40.44
CA GLY A 144 -6.85 -7.99 40.87
C GLY A 144 -6.45 -8.95 42.00
N GLU A 145 -5.16 -8.99 42.38
CA GLU A 145 -4.63 -9.69 43.57
C GLU A 145 -4.45 -8.73 44.76
#